data_AF-A0A453DY53-F1
#
_entry.id   AF-A0A453DY53-F1
#
_cell.length_a   1.000
_cell.length_b   1.000
_cell.length_c   1.000
_cell.angle_alpha   90.00
_cell.angle_beta   90.00
_cell.angle_gamma   90.00
#
_symmetry.space_group_name_H-M   'P 1'
#
loop_
_entity.id
_entity.type
_entity.pdbx_description
1 polymer ?
#
loop_
_entity_poly.entity_id
_entity_poly.type
_entity_poly.pdbx_seq_one_letter_code
_entity_poly.pdbx_strand_id
1 'polypeptide(L)'
;MNKKGKGRLKYLLQQTEIFAHFAEGSQTKEKKPRGRGRPASKRRAVEEDDEEYLQEEEDALASSVGTHLLVQPSCINGQMRDYQLAGLNWLIRLYENGINGILADEMGLGKTLQTISLMGYLHEFRGITGPHMVVAPKSTLGNWMNEIARFCPLLRAVKFLGNPEERNHIREKLLQPGKFDVCVTSFEMAIKEKNALKRFSWRYIIIDEAHRIKNENSLLSKTMRLFSTNYRLLITGTPLQ
;
A
#
# COMPACT_ATOMS: atom_id res chain seq x y z
N MET A 1 8.56 -25.21 3.13
CA MET A 1 7.75 -24.02 3.50
C MET A 1 8.68 -22.91 3.98
N ASN A 2 8.73 -21.77 3.29
CA ASN A 2 9.65 -20.66 3.57
C ASN A 2 9.36 -19.99 4.93
N LYS A 3 10.38 -19.61 5.73
CA LYS A 3 10.21 -19.08 7.10
C LYS A 3 9.24 -17.89 7.17
N LYS A 4 9.19 -17.05 6.13
CA LYS A 4 8.23 -15.92 5.99
C LYS A 4 6.77 -16.36 5.86
N GLY A 5 6.52 -17.48 5.17
CA GLY A 5 5.16 -18.01 5.01
C GLY A 5 4.58 -18.55 6.31
N LYS A 6 5.43 -19.12 7.19
CA LYS A 6 5.01 -19.58 8.53
C LYS A 6 4.65 -18.42 9.46
N GLY A 7 5.41 -17.32 9.42
CA GLY A 7 5.11 -16.10 10.20
C GLY A 7 3.78 -15.47 9.78
N ARG A 8 3.59 -15.29 8.47
CA ARG A 8 2.32 -14.79 7.92
C ARG A 8 1.13 -15.68 8.27
N LEU A 9 1.27 -17.00 8.10
CA LEU A 9 0.20 -17.94 8.43
C LEU A 9 -0.11 -17.94 9.92
N LYS A 10 0.90 -17.90 10.79
CA LYS A 10 0.71 -17.80 12.24
C LYS A 10 -0.03 -16.52 12.62
N TYR A 11 0.39 -15.39 12.06
CA TYR A 11 -0.29 -14.12 12.29
C TYR A 11 -1.76 -14.19 11.86
N LEU A 12 -2.04 -14.66 10.64
CA LEU A 12 -3.43 -14.80 10.15
C LEU A 12 -4.25 -15.76 11.02
N LEU A 13 -3.68 -16.89 11.45
CA LEU A 13 -4.37 -17.85 12.32
C LEU A 13 -4.62 -17.28 13.72
N GLN A 14 -3.74 -16.43 14.24
CA GLN A 14 -3.93 -15.74 15.52
C GLN A 14 -5.05 -14.71 15.45
N GLN A 15 -5.25 -14.09 14.28
CA GLN A 15 -6.31 -13.11 14.10
C GLN A 15 -7.69 -13.73 13.98
N THR A 16 -7.84 -15.07 13.87
CA THR A 16 -9.17 -15.57 13.48
C THR A 16 -9.45 -17.05 13.76
N GLU A 17 -10.45 -17.28 14.64
CA GLU A 17 -11.35 -18.44 14.57
C GLU A 17 -12.08 -18.51 13.21
N ILE A 18 -12.16 -17.39 12.44
CA ILE A 18 -12.89 -17.27 11.17
C ILE A 18 -12.09 -17.75 9.93
N PHE A 19 -10.75 -17.77 9.94
CA PHE A 19 -9.98 -18.29 8.78
C PHE A 19 -10.01 -19.82 8.67
N ALA A 20 -10.31 -20.53 9.76
CA ALA A 20 -10.55 -21.97 9.73
C ALA A 20 -11.70 -22.30 8.76
N HIS A 21 -12.76 -21.49 8.78
CA HIS A 21 -13.92 -21.65 7.89
C HIS A 21 -13.62 -21.36 6.40
N PHE A 22 -12.71 -20.43 6.11
CA PHE A 22 -12.33 -20.11 4.72
C PHE A 22 -11.36 -21.12 4.10
N ALA A 23 -10.53 -21.79 4.92
CA ALA A 23 -9.65 -22.85 4.45
C ALA A 23 -10.45 -24.09 3.98
N GLU A 24 -11.63 -24.33 4.56
CA GLU A 24 -12.49 -25.48 4.25
C GLU A 24 -13.50 -25.22 3.11
N GLY A 25 -13.80 -23.96 2.79
CA GLY A 25 -14.91 -23.56 1.89
C GLY A 25 -14.68 -23.66 0.37
N SER A 26 -13.67 -24.37 -0.12
CA SER A 26 -13.38 -24.44 -1.57
C SER A 26 -14.29 -25.38 -2.39
N GLN A 27 -15.49 -25.71 -1.89
CA GLN A 27 -16.55 -26.35 -2.66
C GLN A 27 -17.93 -25.82 -2.26
N THR A 28 -18.51 -24.90 -3.06
CA THR A 28 -19.88 -24.98 -3.64
C THR A 28 -20.28 -23.67 -4.34
N LYS A 29 -21.05 -23.82 -5.43
CA LYS A 29 -21.58 -22.76 -6.31
C LYS A 29 -23.01 -22.33 -5.92
N GLU A 30 -23.41 -21.17 -6.46
CA GLU A 30 -24.78 -20.62 -6.66
C GLU A 30 -25.42 -19.89 -5.46
N LYS A 31 -26.24 -18.81 -5.54
CA LYS A 31 -26.92 -18.02 -6.60
C LYS A 31 -27.38 -16.66 -5.98
N LYS A 32 -27.54 -15.59 -6.78
CA LYS A 32 -28.08 -14.26 -6.36
C LYS A 32 -29.62 -14.26 -6.19
N PRO A 33 -30.17 -13.28 -5.43
CA PRO A 33 -31.23 -12.44 -5.98
C PRO A 33 -31.08 -10.91 -5.73
N ARG A 34 -31.98 -10.16 -6.39
CA ARG A 34 -31.97 -8.72 -6.69
C ARG A 34 -32.47 -7.79 -5.57
N GLY A 35 -31.82 -6.61 -5.50
CA GLY A 35 -32.33 -5.24 -5.27
C GLY A 35 -33.55 -4.95 -4.38
N ARG A 36 -33.30 -4.24 -3.26
CA ARG A 36 -34.18 -3.19 -2.70
C ARG A 36 -33.34 -2.28 -1.77
N GLY A 37 -33.53 -0.96 -1.85
CA GLY A 37 -32.72 0.04 -1.12
C GLY A 37 -32.70 -0.17 0.40
N ARG A 38 -31.52 -0.02 1.02
CA ARG A 38 -31.31 -0.22 2.47
C ARG A 38 -31.85 0.96 3.31
N PRO A 39 -32.58 0.70 4.42
CA PRO A 39 -33.08 1.73 5.33
C PRO A 39 -31.98 2.28 6.26
N ALA A 40 -32.15 3.52 6.73
CA ALA A 40 -31.16 4.28 7.52
C ALA A 40 -30.80 3.67 8.88
N SER A 41 -31.70 2.91 9.51
CA SER A 41 -31.42 2.21 10.78
C SER A 41 -30.36 1.11 10.65
N LYS A 42 -30.21 0.56 9.43
CA LYS A 42 -29.19 -0.44 9.11
C LYS A 42 -27.84 0.16 8.76
N ARG A 43 -27.71 1.49 8.68
CA ARG A 43 -26.40 2.15 8.50
C ARG A 43 -25.72 2.36 9.85
N ARG A 44 -26.45 2.85 10.85
CA ARG A 44 -25.94 2.97 12.23
C ARG A 44 -25.49 1.65 12.83
N ALA A 45 -26.27 0.58 12.64
CA ALA A 45 -25.87 -0.75 13.11
C ALA A 45 -24.62 -1.28 12.40
N VAL A 46 -24.38 -0.88 11.14
CA VAL A 46 -23.16 -1.27 10.41
C VAL A 46 -21.97 -0.41 10.84
N GLU A 47 -22.17 0.87 11.16
CA GLU A 47 -21.13 1.75 11.69
C GLU A 47 -20.68 1.34 13.10
N GLU A 48 -21.62 0.97 13.97
CA GLU A 48 -21.34 0.44 15.32
C GLU A 48 -20.65 -0.93 15.27
N ASP A 49 -21.10 -1.84 14.39
CA ASP A 49 -20.40 -3.11 14.12
C ASP A 49 -19.00 -2.84 13.54
N ASP A 50 -18.83 -1.94 12.57
CA ASP A 50 -17.52 -1.65 11.98
C ASP A 50 -16.53 -1.07 13.02
N GLU A 51 -17.00 -0.22 13.96
CA GLU A 51 -16.18 0.33 15.05
C GLU A 51 -15.74 -0.75 16.06
N GLU A 52 -16.65 -1.64 16.47
CA GLU A 52 -16.34 -2.75 17.41
C GLU A 52 -15.34 -3.74 16.79
N TYR A 53 -15.50 -4.07 15.50
CA TYR A 53 -14.59 -4.97 14.78
C TYR A 53 -13.21 -4.34 14.57
N LEU A 54 -13.13 -3.03 14.32
CA LEU A 54 -11.85 -2.32 14.24
C LEU A 54 -11.13 -2.34 15.59
N GLN A 55 -11.87 -2.25 16.70
CA GLN A 55 -11.33 -2.32 18.06
C GLN A 55 -10.80 -3.73 18.39
N GLU A 56 -11.55 -4.77 18.02
CA GLU A 56 -11.10 -6.16 18.18
C GLU A 56 -9.90 -6.49 17.28
N GLU A 57 -9.87 -6.00 16.03
CA GLU A 57 -8.68 -6.12 15.17
C GLU A 57 -7.50 -5.35 15.76
N GLU A 58 -7.70 -4.14 16.31
CA GLU A 58 -6.64 -3.37 16.97
C GLU A 58 -6.08 -4.08 18.20
N ASP A 59 -6.93 -4.72 19.02
CA ASP A 59 -6.54 -5.47 20.21
C ASP A 59 -5.87 -6.82 19.87
N ALA A 60 -6.38 -7.52 18.85
CA ALA A 60 -5.74 -8.71 18.29
C ALA A 60 -4.39 -8.36 17.62
N LEU A 61 -4.28 -7.16 17.05
CA LEU A 61 -3.06 -6.62 16.44
C LEU A 61 -2.06 -6.12 17.50
N ALA A 62 -2.54 -5.57 18.62
CA ALA A 62 -1.75 -5.11 19.76
C ALA A 62 -1.18 -6.25 20.62
N SER A 63 -1.88 -7.39 20.68
CA SER A 63 -1.41 -8.60 21.35
C SER A 63 -0.29 -9.34 20.57
N SER A 64 -0.05 -8.95 19.31
CA SER A 64 1.16 -9.34 18.58
C SER A 64 2.33 -8.43 18.98
N VAL A 65 3.47 -9.01 19.36
CA VAL A 65 4.71 -8.28 19.71
C VAL A 65 5.26 -7.56 18.46
N GLY A 66 4.68 -6.40 18.13
CA GLY A 66 5.02 -5.58 16.98
C GLY A 66 5.62 -4.23 17.38
N THR A 67 6.39 -3.61 16.49
CA THR A 67 6.93 -2.27 16.74
C THR A 67 5.78 -1.27 16.84
N HIS A 68 5.72 -0.53 17.96
CA HIS A 68 4.78 0.58 18.14
C HIS A 68 5.57 1.87 18.34
N LEU A 69 5.47 2.77 17.36
CA LEU A 69 6.08 4.09 17.42
C LEU A 69 5.17 5.04 18.22
N LEU A 70 5.72 5.64 19.26
CA LEU A 70 5.09 6.75 20.00
C LEU A 70 5.33 8.11 19.33
N VAL A 71 6.35 8.19 18.48
CA VAL A 71 6.76 9.39 17.76
C VAL A 71 7.07 9.01 16.32
N GLN A 72 6.73 9.89 15.38
CA GLN A 72 7.07 9.71 13.97
C GLN A 72 8.59 9.54 13.74
N PRO A 73 9.01 8.91 12.62
CA PRO A 73 10.42 8.83 12.26
C PRO A 73 11.07 10.20 12.17
N SER A 74 12.33 10.33 12.61
CA SER A 74 13.02 11.63 12.63
C SER A 74 13.30 12.17 11.22
N CYS A 75 13.31 11.30 10.21
CA CYS A 75 13.43 11.72 8.81
C CYS A 75 12.16 12.36 8.23
N ILE A 76 11.05 12.42 8.99
CA ILE A 76 9.80 13.03 8.57
C ILE A 76 9.72 14.48 9.05
N ASN A 77 9.68 15.40 8.10
CA ASN A 77 9.48 16.83 8.32
C ASN A 77 7.98 17.14 8.49
N GLY A 78 7.62 17.91 9.52
CA GLY A 78 6.23 18.22 9.86
C GLY A 78 5.74 17.40 11.05
N GLN A 79 4.48 17.55 11.43
CA GLN A 79 3.89 16.84 12.56
C GLN A 79 2.74 15.96 12.07
N MET A 80 2.85 14.66 12.29
CA MET A 80 1.77 13.71 12.07
C MET A 80 0.71 13.86 13.15
N ARG A 81 -0.56 13.76 12.76
CA ARG A 81 -1.68 13.67 13.72
C ARG A 81 -1.74 12.26 14.31
N ASP A 82 -2.36 12.11 15.47
CA ASP A 82 -2.41 10.83 16.21
C ASP A 82 -2.99 9.69 15.36
N TYR A 83 -4.08 9.94 14.63
CA TYR A 83 -4.66 8.95 13.71
C TYR A 83 -3.73 8.59 12.54
N GLN A 84 -2.84 9.51 12.12
CA GLN A 84 -1.85 9.23 11.08
C GLN A 84 -0.71 8.38 11.63
N LEU A 85 -0.33 8.60 12.89
CA LEU A 85 0.66 7.77 13.57
C LEU A 85 0.10 6.36 13.83
N ALA A 86 -1.18 6.24 14.21
CA ALA A 86 -1.88 4.96 14.31
C ALA A 86 -1.89 4.23 12.95
N GLY A 87 -2.25 4.92 11.87
CA GLY A 87 -2.19 4.37 10.51
C GLY A 87 -0.78 3.94 10.09
N LEU A 88 0.27 4.69 10.48
CA LEU A 88 1.66 4.30 10.25
C LEU A 88 2.03 3.03 11.04
N ASN A 89 1.66 2.95 12.32
CA ASN A 89 1.89 1.78 13.15
C ASN A 89 1.20 0.54 12.57
N TRP A 90 -0.03 0.67 12.09
CA TRP A 90 -0.72 -0.39 11.36
C TRP A 90 0.07 -0.85 10.13
N LEU A 91 0.54 0.07 9.29
CA LEU A 91 1.37 -0.24 8.12
C LEU A 91 2.69 -0.95 8.49
N ILE A 92 3.34 -0.54 9.59
CA ILE A 92 4.57 -1.17 10.10
C ILE A 92 4.30 -2.61 10.53
N ARG A 93 3.19 -2.86 11.24
CA ARG A 93 2.81 -4.21 11.67
C ARG A 93 2.52 -5.13 10.48
N LEU A 94 1.85 -4.63 9.43
CA LEU A 94 1.67 -5.40 8.19
C LEU A 94 3.01 -5.78 7.56
N TYR A 95 3.94 -4.83 7.52
CA TYR A 95 5.27 -5.04 6.99
C TYR A 95 6.05 -6.12 7.76
N GLU A 96 6.05 -6.04 9.10
CA GLU A 96 6.74 -6.99 9.98
C GLU A 96 6.21 -8.42 9.81
N ASN A 97 4.89 -8.54 9.61
CA ASN A 97 4.23 -9.83 9.42
C ASN A 97 4.24 -10.34 7.97
N GLY A 98 4.80 -9.59 7.02
CA GLY A 98 4.88 -10.03 5.62
C GLY A 98 3.53 -9.95 4.88
N ILE A 99 2.65 -9.03 5.30
CA ILE A 99 1.29 -8.86 4.80
C ILE A 99 1.20 -7.61 3.92
N ASN A 100 0.38 -7.68 2.88
CA ASN A 100 0.09 -6.54 2.00
C ASN A 100 -1.08 -5.73 2.60
N GLY A 101 -1.07 -4.41 2.42
CA GLY A 101 -2.09 -3.53 2.98
C GLY A 101 -3.03 -2.93 1.94
N ILE A 102 -4.24 -2.57 2.38
CA ILE A 102 -5.16 -1.68 1.66
C ILE A 102 -5.48 -0.52 2.60
N LEU A 103 -5.00 0.68 2.28
CA LEU A 103 -5.28 1.90 3.01
C LEU A 103 -6.49 2.58 2.37
N ALA A 104 -7.65 2.45 3.01
CA ALA A 104 -8.95 2.82 2.46
C ALA A 104 -9.60 4.02 3.17
N ASP A 105 -8.84 4.77 3.98
CA ASP A 105 -9.32 5.94 4.73
C ASP A 105 -9.99 6.97 3.80
N GLU A 106 -10.83 7.82 4.38
CA GLU A 106 -11.47 8.93 3.67
C GLU A 106 -10.46 9.84 2.93
N MET A 107 -10.91 10.44 1.83
CA MET A 107 -10.13 11.43 1.09
C MET A 107 -9.79 12.62 2.01
N GLY A 108 -8.54 13.08 1.99
CA GLY A 108 -8.09 14.22 2.81
C GLY A 108 -7.45 13.86 4.16
N LEU A 109 -7.49 12.59 4.59
CA LEU A 109 -6.88 12.16 5.86
C LEU A 109 -5.34 12.06 5.82
N GLY A 110 -4.71 12.26 4.66
CA GLY A 110 -3.24 12.27 4.55
C GLY A 110 -2.62 10.89 4.36
N LYS A 111 -3.30 10.00 3.64
CA LYS A 111 -2.78 8.67 3.25
C LYS A 111 -1.41 8.73 2.57
N THR A 112 -1.16 9.78 1.78
CA THR A 112 0.14 10.04 1.15
C THR A 112 1.23 10.24 2.20
N LEU A 113 1.00 11.08 3.22
CA LEU A 113 1.94 11.30 4.32
C LEU A 113 2.20 10.02 5.11
N GLN A 114 1.16 9.25 5.45
CA GLN A 114 1.32 7.95 6.12
C GLN A 114 2.19 6.99 5.28
N THR A 115 1.98 6.96 3.97
CA THR A 115 2.74 6.11 3.04
C THR A 115 4.19 6.55 2.88
N ILE A 116 4.45 7.86 2.80
CA ILE A 116 5.81 8.41 2.79
C ILE A 116 6.50 8.09 4.12
N SER A 117 5.79 8.20 5.23
CA SER A 117 6.29 7.89 6.56
C SER A 117 6.65 6.41 6.72
N LEU A 118 5.90 5.50 6.09
CA LEU A 118 6.28 4.09 6.00
C LEU A 118 7.63 3.90 5.29
N MET A 119 7.84 4.56 4.14
CA MET A 119 9.13 4.49 3.44
C MET A 119 10.26 5.12 4.25
N GLY A 120 10.01 6.23 4.93
CA GLY A 120 10.94 6.86 5.86
C GLY A 120 11.31 5.93 7.03
N TYR A 121 10.34 5.26 7.64
CA TYR A 121 10.58 4.26 8.68
C TYR A 121 11.47 3.11 8.18
N LEU A 122 11.21 2.60 6.97
CA LEU A 122 12.04 1.55 6.38
C LEU A 122 13.48 2.02 6.13
N HIS A 123 13.65 3.27 5.70
CA HIS A 123 14.96 3.85 5.48
C HIS A 123 15.71 4.03 6.81
N GLU A 124 15.10 4.70 7.78
CA GLU A 124 15.72 5.11 9.05
C GLU A 124 15.96 3.94 10.01
N PHE A 125 14.93 3.11 10.26
CA PHE A 125 15.01 2.06 11.30
C PHE A 125 15.40 0.70 10.74
N ARG A 126 15.18 0.44 9.45
CA ARG A 126 15.49 -0.87 8.83
C ARG A 126 16.67 -0.83 7.87
N GLY A 127 17.22 0.36 7.56
CA GLY A 127 18.30 0.52 6.59
C GLY A 127 17.91 0.13 5.16
N ILE A 128 16.61 0.11 4.85
CA ILE A 128 16.08 -0.29 3.55
C ILE A 128 15.72 0.97 2.78
N THR A 129 16.54 1.33 1.79
CA THR A 129 16.34 2.54 0.99
C THR A 129 15.47 2.33 -0.25
N GLY A 130 15.20 1.08 -0.64
CA GLY A 130 14.35 0.75 -1.79
C GLY A 130 14.91 -0.38 -2.65
N PRO A 131 14.58 -0.44 -3.96
CA PRO A 131 13.77 0.53 -4.70
C PRO A 131 12.27 0.38 -4.42
N HIS A 132 11.56 1.48 -4.22
CA HIS A 132 10.09 1.55 -4.09
C HIS A 132 9.46 2.12 -5.36
N MET A 133 8.26 1.65 -5.73
CA MET A 133 7.50 2.20 -6.85
C MET A 133 6.15 2.73 -6.36
N VAL A 134 5.82 3.96 -6.76
CA VAL A 134 4.49 4.55 -6.61
C VAL A 134 3.87 4.65 -7.99
N VAL A 135 2.71 4.02 -8.17
CA VAL A 135 1.91 4.09 -9.38
C VAL A 135 0.64 4.88 -9.07
N ALA A 136 0.47 6.03 -9.71
CA ALA A 136 -0.63 6.96 -9.41
C ALA A 136 -1.21 7.58 -10.70
N PRO A 137 -2.39 8.24 -10.64
CA PRO A 137 -2.88 9.04 -11.75
C PRO A 137 -1.84 10.08 -12.23
N LYS A 138 -1.77 10.31 -13.55
CA LYS A 138 -0.80 11.26 -14.13
C LYS A 138 -0.88 12.66 -13.50
N SER A 139 -2.07 13.10 -13.12
CA SER A 139 -2.33 14.39 -12.47
C SER A 139 -1.73 14.51 -11.06
N THR A 140 -1.61 13.40 -10.32
CA THR A 140 -1.14 13.41 -8.92
C THR A 140 0.35 13.14 -8.78
N LEU A 141 1.05 12.78 -9.87
CA LEU A 141 2.50 12.53 -9.83
C LEU A 141 3.30 13.74 -9.34
N GLY A 142 2.91 14.95 -9.76
CA GLY A 142 3.56 16.18 -9.28
C GLY A 142 3.37 16.38 -7.78
N ASN A 143 2.16 16.09 -7.29
CA ASN A 143 1.85 16.15 -5.86
C ASN A 143 2.70 15.15 -5.05
N TRP A 144 2.79 13.89 -5.50
CA TRP A 144 3.64 12.88 -4.87
C TRP A 144 5.10 13.32 -4.78
N MET A 145 5.66 13.89 -5.85
CA MET A 145 7.03 14.39 -5.83
C MET A 145 7.22 15.54 -4.83
N ASN A 146 6.27 16.48 -4.80
CA ASN A 146 6.30 17.61 -3.88
C ASN A 146 6.17 17.16 -2.42
N GLU A 147 5.28 16.22 -2.15
CA GLU A 147 5.08 15.66 -0.81
C GLU A 147 6.29 14.86 -0.34
N ILE A 148 6.92 14.05 -1.20
CA ILE A 148 8.16 13.34 -0.82
C ILE A 148 9.25 14.36 -0.51
N ALA A 149 9.46 15.37 -1.37
CA ALA A 149 10.48 16.40 -1.14
C ALA A 149 10.21 17.23 0.13
N ARG A 150 8.92 17.48 0.44
CA ARG A 150 8.50 18.24 1.62
C ARG A 150 8.66 17.42 2.90
N PHE A 151 8.06 16.24 2.94
CA PHE A 151 7.90 15.44 4.15
C PHE A 151 9.09 14.52 4.43
N CYS A 152 9.80 14.02 3.40
CA CYS A 152 10.96 13.16 3.61
C CYS A 152 12.01 13.39 2.51
N PRO A 153 12.76 14.52 2.57
CA PRO A 153 13.74 14.88 1.54
C PRO A 153 14.92 13.90 1.45
N LEU A 154 15.08 13.02 2.45
CA LEU A 154 16.04 11.93 2.46
C LEU A 154 15.78 10.91 1.34
N LEU A 155 14.52 10.72 0.94
CA LEU A 155 14.14 9.78 -0.11
C LEU A 155 14.40 10.39 -1.50
N ARG A 156 15.33 9.78 -2.26
CA ARG A 156 15.64 10.20 -3.63
C ARG A 156 14.55 9.75 -4.59
N ALA A 157 13.54 10.61 -4.77
CA ALA A 157 12.43 10.36 -5.68
C ALA A 157 12.76 10.71 -7.14
N VAL A 158 12.32 9.87 -8.07
CA VAL A 158 12.42 10.09 -9.52
C VAL A 158 11.03 10.01 -10.13
N LYS A 159 10.61 11.09 -10.80
CA LYS A 159 9.38 11.12 -11.59
C LYS A 159 9.63 10.48 -12.95
N PHE A 160 9.11 9.28 -13.19
CA PHE A 160 9.22 8.62 -14.47
C PHE A 160 8.05 8.99 -15.38
N LEU A 161 8.18 10.13 -16.04
CA LEU A 161 7.23 10.65 -17.01
C LEU A 161 8.00 11.53 -18.01
N GLY A 162 7.63 11.48 -19.29
CA GLY A 162 8.24 12.33 -20.29
C GLY A 162 8.07 11.82 -21.72
N ASN A 163 8.60 12.61 -22.65
CA ASN A 163 8.76 12.22 -24.05
C ASN A 163 9.80 11.07 -24.18
N PRO A 164 9.96 10.42 -25.35
CA PRO A 164 10.89 9.30 -25.51
C PRO A 164 12.34 9.62 -25.10
N GLU A 165 12.85 10.81 -25.39
CA GLU A 165 14.23 11.22 -25.08
C GLU A 165 14.42 11.41 -23.57
N GLU A 166 13.49 12.11 -22.93
CA GLU A 166 13.46 12.27 -21.46
C GLU A 166 13.39 10.92 -20.76
N ARG A 167 12.57 9.99 -21.28
CA ARG A 167 12.48 8.63 -20.72
C ARG A 167 13.77 7.84 -20.91
N ASN A 168 14.46 7.98 -22.04
CA ASN A 168 15.78 7.37 -22.22
C ASN A 168 16.77 7.90 -21.18
N HIS A 169 16.82 9.21 -21.00
CA HIS A 169 17.66 9.84 -19.99
C HIS A 169 17.34 9.35 -18.58
N ILE A 170 16.07 9.32 -18.19
CA ILE A 170 15.64 8.85 -16.87
C ILE A 170 16.06 7.38 -16.67
N ARG A 171 15.85 6.52 -17.68
CA ARG A 171 16.22 5.09 -17.60
C ARG A 171 17.73 4.89 -17.46
N GLU A 172 18.53 5.61 -18.23
CA GLU A 172 19.98 5.41 -18.28
C GLU A 172 20.72 6.08 -17.12
N LYS A 173 20.26 7.27 -16.69
CA LYS A 173 21.00 8.07 -15.70
C LYS A 173 20.41 8.04 -14.31
N LEU A 174 19.08 8.03 -14.16
CA LEU A 174 18.40 8.22 -12.88
C LEU A 174 17.87 6.91 -12.28
N LEU A 175 17.21 6.07 -13.07
CA LEU A 175 16.73 4.74 -12.67
C LEU A 175 17.87 3.71 -12.74
N GLN A 176 18.92 3.95 -11.97
CA GLN A 176 20.03 3.02 -11.78
C GLN A 176 20.08 2.56 -10.32
N PRO A 177 20.43 1.29 -10.04
CA PRO A 177 20.58 0.81 -8.68
C PRO A 177 21.44 1.75 -7.83
N GLY A 178 20.96 2.11 -6.64
CA GLY A 178 21.65 2.99 -5.71
C GLY A 178 21.58 4.49 -6.04
N LYS A 179 20.97 4.92 -7.15
CA LYS A 179 20.78 6.34 -7.50
C LYS A 179 19.41 6.91 -7.14
N PHE A 180 18.43 6.04 -6.89
CA PHE A 180 17.08 6.43 -6.52
C PHE A 180 16.55 5.48 -5.46
N ASP A 181 15.60 5.97 -4.68
CA ASP A 181 14.91 5.23 -3.62
C ASP A 181 13.45 5.00 -4.01
N VAL A 182 12.81 5.99 -4.64
CA VAL A 182 11.38 5.96 -5.02
C VAL A 182 11.21 6.33 -6.50
N CYS A 183 10.56 5.45 -7.27
CA CYS A 183 10.13 5.74 -8.64
C CYS A 183 8.64 6.07 -8.66
N VAL A 184 8.29 7.29 -9.05
CA VAL A 184 6.89 7.76 -9.16
C VAL A 184 6.49 7.76 -10.63
N THR A 185 5.49 6.95 -11.01
CA THR A 185 5.10 6.72 -12.42
C THR A 185 3.58 6.68 -12.60
N SER A 186 3.08 6.98 -13.81
CA SER A 186 1.66 6.80 -14.12
C SER A 186 1.31 5.35 -14.45
N PHE A 187 0.03 5.01 -14.39
CA PHE A 187 -0.49 3.71 -14.85
C PHE A 187 -0.10 3.39 -16.29
N GLU A 188 -0.31 4.35 -17.20
CA GLU A 188 0.00 4.21 -18.63
C GLU A 188 1.50 4.04 -18.84
N MET A 189 2.30 4.79 -18.09
CA MET A 189 3.76 4.70 -18.18
C MET A 189 4.28 3.36 -17.66
N ALA A 190 3.67 2.83 -16.60
CA ALA A 190 4.05 1.52 -16.08
C ALA A 190 3.74 0.39 -17.07
N ILE A 191 2.68 0.52 -17.87
CA ILE A 191 2.38 -0.38 -18.99
C ILE A 191 3.40 -0.20 -20.13
N LYS A 192 3.63 1.06 -20.54
CA LYS A 192 4.48 1.41 -21.69
C LYS A 192 5.94 1.03 -21.47
N GLU A 193 6.46 1.26 -20.28
CA GLU A 193 7.86 1.06 -19.90
C GLU A 193 8.05 -0.18 -19.01
N LYS A 194 7.12 -1.15 -19.09
CA LYS A 194 7.15 -2.39 -18.29
C LYS A 194 8.50 -3.12 -18.34
N ASN A 195 9.18 -3.11 -19.49
CA ASN A 195 10.46 -3.80 -19.66
C ASN A 195 11.57 -3.11 -18.86
N ALA A 196 11.55 -1.78 -18.78
CA ALA A 196 12.50 -1.04 -17.96
C ALA A 196 12.22 -1.28 -16.47
N LEU A 197 10.95 -1.24 -16.05
CA LEU A 197 10.55 -1.37 -14.64
C LEU A 197 10.66 -2.81 -14.10
N LYS A 198 10.51 -3.83 -14.96
CA LYS A 198 10.60 -5.25 -14.56
C LYS A 198 12.01 -5.67 -14.13
N ARG A 199 13.06 -4.91 -14.49
CA ARG A 199 14.44 -5.24 -14.10
C ARG A 199 14.70 -5.11 -12.59
N PHE A 200 13.86 -4.38 -11.87
CA PHE A 200 14.03 -4.12 -10.45
C PHE A 200 13.27 -5.14 -9.62
N SER A 201 13.88 -5.57 -8.51
CA SER A 201 13.18 -6.22 -7.41
C SER A 201 12.66 -5.14 -6.46
N TRP A 202 11.40 -4.76 -6.62
CA TRP A 202 10.80 -3.68 -5.85
C TRP A 202 10.60 -4.09 -4.39
N ARG A 203 10.87 -3.18 -3.47
CA ARG A 203 10.56 -3.38 -2.05
C ARG A 203 9.07 -3.23 -1.81
N TYR A 204 8.52 -2.09 -2.23
CA TYR A 204 7.08 -1.85 -2.28
C TYR A 204 6.66 -1.46 -3.69
N ILE A 205 5.49 -1.94 -4.07
CA ILE A 205 4.67 -1.33 -5.12
C ILE A 205 3.44 -0.74 -4.45
N ILE A 206 3.38 0.59 -4.44
CA ILE A 206 2.28 1.39 -3.91
C ILE A 206 1.40 1.79 -5.09
N ILE A 207 0.12 1.49 -5.02
CA ILE A 207 -0.86 1.81 -6.06
C ILE A 207 -1.87 2.78 -5.48
N ASP A 208 -1.74 4.03 -5.88
CA ASP A 208 -2.68 5.11 -5.55
C ASP A 208 -3.92 5.02 -6.45
N GLU A 209 -5.08 5.41 -5.95
CA GLU A 209 -6.38 5.23 -6.61
C GLU A 209 -6.61 3.80 -7.12
N ALA A 210 -6.45 2.83 -6.20
CA ALA A 210 -6.46 1.40 -6.51
C ALA A 210 -7.77 0.89 -7.14
N HIS A 211 -8.87 1.65 -7.10
CA HIS A 211 -10.07 1.34 -7.87
C HIS A 211 -9.79 1.15 -9.37
N ARG A 212 -8.71 1.75 -9.91
CA ARG A 212 -8.25 1.58 -11.30
C ARG A 212 -7.81 0.16 -11.66
N ILE A 213 -7.45 -0.68 -10.68
CA ILE A 213 -6.98 -2.06 -10.90
C ILE A 213 -8.04 -3.13 -10.58
N LYS A 214 -9.31 -2.74 -10.38
CA LYS A 214 -10.43 -3.65 -10.03
C LYS A 214 -10.60 -4.81 -11.01
N ASN A 215 -10.38 -4.58 -12.31
CA ASN A 215 -10.48 -5.63 -13.32
C ASN A 215 -9.17 -6.42 -13.44
N GLU A 216 -9.16 -7.65 -12.94
CA GLU A 216 -7.99 -8.54 -12.99
C GLU A 216 -7.50 -8.85 -14.40
N ASN A 217 -8.40 -8.81 -15.40
CA ASN A 217 -8.09 -9.08 -16.80
C ASN A 217 -7.53 -7.87 -17.54
N SER A 218 -7.57 -6.69 -16.91
CA SER A 218 -7.04 -5.46 -17.50
C SER A 218 -5.54 -5.58 -17.78
N LEU A 219 -5.08 -4.86 -18.81
CA LEU A 219 -3.67 -4.78 -19.16
C LEU A 219 -2.83 -4.23 -18.00
N LEU A 220 -3.38 -3.30 -17.23
CA LEU A 220 -2.73 -2.72 -16.06
C LEU A 220 -2.51 -3.79 -14.97
N SER A 221 -3.56 -4.49 -14.55
CA SER A 221 -3.48 -5.52 -13.51
C SER A 221 -2.56 -6.67 -13.92
N LYS A 222 -2.61 -7.08 -15.19
CA LYS A 222 -1.66 -8.05 -15.76
C LYS A 222 -0.22 -7.55 -15.69
N THR A 223 0.02 -6.29 -16.05
CA THR A 223 1.36 -5.69 -16.01
C THR A 223 1.89 -5.58 -14.59
N MET A 224 1.09 -5.10 -13.64
CA MET A 224 1.49 -4.99 -12.22
C MET A 224 1.91 -6.33 -11.62
N ARG A 225 1.27 -7.43 -12.05
CA ARG A 225 1.65 -8.78 -11.61
C ARG A 225 3.00 -9.26 -12.14
N LEU A 226 3.49 -8.71 -13.25
CA LEU A 226 4.79 -9.07 -13.82
C LEU A 226 5.97 -8.49 -13.04
N PHE A 227 5.74 -7.46 -12.22
CA PHE A 227 6.79 -6.82 -11.44
C PHE A 227 7.10 -7.62 -10.18
N SER A 228 8.38 -7.91 -9.99
CA SER A 228 8.88 -8.56 -8.78
C SER A 228 8.79 -7.58 -7.62
N THR A 229 8.05 -7.94 -6.56
CA THR A 229 7.92 -7.10 -5.37
C THR A 229 7.86 -7.92 -4.09
N ASN A 230 8.36 -7.37 -2.98
CA ASN A 230 8.16 -7.96 -1.66
C ASN A 230 6.79 -7.62 -1.08
N TYR A 231 6.37 -6.36 -1.18
CA TYR A 231 5.13 -5.87 -0.59
C TYR A 231 4.32 -5.06 -1.60
N ARG A 232 3.01 -5.07 -1.42
CA ARG A 232 2.07 -4.23 -2.16
C ARG A 232 1.20 -3.46 -1.17
N LEU A 233 1.03 -2.18 -1.43
CA LEU A 233 0.12 -1.31 -0.71
C LEU A 233 -0.86 -0.72 -1.71
N LEU A 234 -2.14 -0.92 -1.49
CA LEU A 234 -3.21 -0.29 -2.26
C LEU A 234 -3.73 0.90 -1.48
N ILE A 235 -3.88 2.05 -2.13
CA ILE A 235 -4.44 3.25 -1.52
C ILE A 235 -5.72 3.58 -2.28
N THR A 236 -6.82 3.78 -1.58
CA THR A 236 -8.08 4.21 -2.18
C THR A 236 -8.83 5.15 -1.24
N GLY A 237 -9.52 6.15 -1.77
CA GLY A 237 -10.49 6.96 -1.02
C GLY A 237 -11.91 6.44 -1.11
N THR A 238 -12.17 5.46 -1.99
CA THR A 238 -13.47 4.84 -2.19
C THR A 238 -13.31 3.32 -2.13
N PRO A 239 -13.76 2.66 -1.04
CA PRO A 239 -13.78 1.21 -1.00
C PRO A 239 -14.79 0.69 -2.05
N LEU A 240 -14.41 -0.38 -2.74
CA LEU A 240 -15.05 -1.02 -3.89
C LEU A 240 -16.56 -0.72 -4.08
N GLN A 241 -16.91 0.23 -4.95
CA GLN A 241 -18.24 0.34 -5.56
C GLN A 241 -18.28 -0.51 -6.84
#